data_AF-A0A960KCM0-F1
#
_entry.id   AF-A0A960KCM0-F1
#
_cell.length_a   1.000
_cell.length_b   1.000
_cell.length_c   1.000
_cell.angle_alpha   90.00
_cell.angle_beta   90.00
_cell.angle_gamma   90.00
#
_symmetry.space_group_name_H-M   'P 1'
#
loop_
_entity.id
_entity.type
_entity.pdbx_description
1 polymer ?
#
loop_
_entity_poly.entity_id
_entity_poly.type
_entity_poly.pdbx_seq_one_letter_code
_entity_poly.pdbx_strand_id
1 'polypeptide(L)'
;MEPLEALERVAYLQDRGLLPTQKTAAFLKAADVVRNLPEGELETRVMAGTLTDLPGIGASTGEVIVQAMQGRVPDRIARLEDETRIPLGHGAGLRAAIKGDCHTHSTWSDGGASIATMARAASALGHQYLVVTDHSPRLTVAHGLNRDRLLAQLDEIAALNEELAPFRILTGIEVDILV
;
A
#
# COMPACT_ATOMS: atom_id res chain seq x y z
N MET A 1 -12.01 -6.96 -11.25
CA MET A 1 -10.85 -6.51 -10.46
C MET A 1 -9.91 -5.89 -11.45
N GLU A 2 -9.65 -4.60 -11.29
CA GLU A 2 -8.77 -3.88 -12.21
C GLU A 2 -7.32 -4.32 -12.03
N PRO A 3 -6.45 -4.25 -13.06
CA PRO A 3 -5.07 -4.68 -12.96
C PRO A 3 -4.27 -3.96 -11.87
N LEU A 4 -4.54 -2.67 -11.68
CA LEU A 4 -3.93 -1.88 -10.60
C LEU A 4 -4.33 -2.43 -9.22
N GLU A 5 -5.63 -2.65 -9.01
CA GLU A 5 -6.19 -3.23 -7.78
C GLU A 5 -5.59 -4.62 -7.51
N ALA A 6 -5.40 -5.43 -8.55
CA ALA A 6 -4.81 -6.75 -8.43
C ALA A 6 -3.35 -6.71 -7.95
N LEU A 7 -2.52 -5.81 -8.49
CA LEU A 7 -1.13 -5.66 -8.07
C LEU A 7 -1.02 -5.19 -6.62
N GLU A 8 -1.82 -4.18 -6.25
CA GLU A 8 -1.90 -3.68 -4.88
C GLU A 8 -2.42 -4.75 -3.91
N ARG A 9 -3.39 -5.58 -4.34
CA ARG A 9 -3.88 -6.70 -3.54
C ARG A 9 -2.82 -7.75 -3.30
N VAL A 10 -2.00 -8.07 -4.31
CA VAL A 10 -0.87 -9.00 -4.12
C VAL A 10 0.12 -8.45 -3.10
N ALA A 11 0.53 -7.18 -3.23
CA ALA A 11 1.43 -6.54 -2.28
C ALA A 11 0.88 -6.61 -0.84
N TYR A 12 -0.39 -6.25 -0.65
CA TYR A 12 -1.07 -6.36 0.64
C TYR A 12 -1.03 -7.78 1.22
N LEU A 13 -1.32 -8.80 0.41
CA LEU A 13 -1.34 -10.19 0.87
C LEU A 13 0.07 -10.72 1.18
N GLN A 14 1.08 -10.24 0.48
CA GLN A 14 2.48 -10.56 0.79
C GLN A 14 2.89 -9.97 2.14
N ASP A 15 2.52 -8.72 2.42
CA ASP A 15 2.78 -8.09 3.71
C ASP A 15 2.00 -8.78 4.83
N ARG A 16 0.74 -9.15 4.59
CA ARG A 16 -0.06 -9.97 5.52
C ARG A 16 0.63 -11.28 5.88
N GLY A 17 1.30 -11.91 4.92
CA GLY A 17 2.09 -13.12 5.11
C GLY A 17 3.49 -12.91 5.65
N LEU A 18 3.91 -11.67 5.94
CA LEU A 18 5.27 -11.31 6.35
C LEU A 18 6.35 -11.79 5.36
N LEU A 19 6.04 -11.74 4.07
CA LEU A 19 7.02 -12.08 3.04
C LEU A 19 8.14 -11.02 2.98
N PRO A 20 9.32 -11.36 2.42
CA PRO A 20 10.41 -10.40 2.29
C PRO A 20 9.99 -9.14 1.53
N THR A 21 10.35 -7.96 2.06
CA THR A 21 9.96 -6.64 1.53
C THR A 21 10.28 -6.45 0.04
N GLN A 22 11.36 -7.07 -0.47
CA GLN A 22 11.72 -6.98 -1.89
C GLN A 22 10.64 -7.59 -2.80
N LYS A 23 9.91 -8.62 -2.33
CA LYS A 23 8.81 -9.23 -3.08
C LYS A 23 7.63 -8.27 -3.16
N THR A 24 7.24 -7.66 -2.04
CA THR A 24 6.17 -6.64 -1.99
C THR A 24 6.53 -5.44 -2.88
N ALA A 25 7.76 -4.93 -2.76
CA ALA A 25 8.23 -3.77 -3.51
C ALA A 25 8.14 -3.95 -5.03
N ALA A 26 8.35 -5.16 -5.55
CA ALA A 26 8.20 -5.45 -6.98
C ALA A 26 6.75 -5.26 -7.47
N PHE A 27 5.75 -5.65 -6.66
CA PHE A 27 4.34 -5.47 -7.01
C PHE A 27 3.89 -4.01 -6.89
N LEU A 28 4.36 -3.29 -5.87
CA LEU A 28 4.12 -1.84 -5.74
C LEU A 28 4.74 -1.06 -6.92
N LYS A 29 5.97 -1.40 -7.30
CA LYS A 29 6.62 -0.80 -8.47
C LYS A 29 5.85 -1.06 -9.76
N ALA A 30 5.35 -2.28 -9.96
CA ALA A 30 4.52 -2.59 -11.12
C ALA A 30 3.19 -1.81 -11.10
N ALA A 31 2.57 -1.64 -9.93
CA ALA A 31 1.38 -0.83 -9.76
C ALA A 31 1.65 0.64 -10.13
N ASP A 32 2.78 1.19 -9.72
CA ASP A 32 3.20 2.55 -10.11
C ASP A 32 3.41 2.69 -11.61
N VAL A 33 3.98 1.68 -12.28
CA VAL A 33 4.11 1.68 -13.74
C VAL A 33 2.72 1.74 -14.37
N VAL A 34 1.81 0.83 -13.98
CA VAL A 34 0.44 0.77 -14.52
C VAL A 34 -0.32 2.07 -14.29
N ARG A 35 -0.21 2.68 -13.10
CA ARG A 35 -0.88 3.94 -12.75
C ARG A 35 -0.46 5.12 -13.63
N ASN A 36 0.79 5.11 -14.11
CA ASN A 36 1.37 6.18 -14.91
C ASN A 36 1.35 5.91 -16.41
N LEU A 37 0.79 4.78 -16.86
CA LEU A 37 0.63 4.52 -18.29
C LEU A 37 -0.44 5.44 -18.90
N PRO A 38 -0.26 5.88 -20.15
CA PRO A 38 -1.33 6.51 -20.92
C PRO A 38 -2.55 5.58 -21.03
N GLU A 39 -3.73 6.19 -21.13
CA GLU A 39 -4.98 5.46 -21.36
C GLU A 39 -4.88 4.58 -22.62
N GLY A 40 -5.25 3.30 -22.52
CA GLY A 40 -5.20 2.34 -23.62
C GLY A 40 -3.83 1.67 -23.88
N GLU A 41 -2.75 2.18 -23.29
CA GLU A 41 -1.39 1.62 -23.49
C GLU A 41 -1.26 0.25 -22.81
N LEU A 42 -1.91 0.06 -21.66
CA LEU A 42 -1.89 -1.21 -20.93
C LEU A 42 -2.49 -2.33 -21.79
N GLU A 43 -3.69 -2.11 -22.33
CA GLU A 43 -4.42 -3.02 -23.22
C GLU A 43 -3.58 -3.35 -24.45
N THR A 44 -2.98 -2.33 -25.07
CA THR A 44 -2.13 -2.49 -26.26
C THR A 44 -0.95 -3.41 -25.97
N ARG A 45 -0.26 -3.23 -24.84
CA ARG A 45 0.89 -4.06 -24.46
C ARG A 45 0.50 -5.48 -24.07
N VAL A 46 -0.65 -5.65 -23.44
CA VAL A 46 -1.18 -6.99 -23.10
C VAL A 46 -1.48 -7.77 -24.37
N MET A 47 -2.15 -7.15 -25.34
CA MET A 47 -2.45 -7.76 -26.62
C MET A 47 -1.18 -8.08 -27.43
N ALA A 48 -0.17 -7.20 -27.35
CA ALA A 48 1.11 -7.39 -28.03
C ALA A 48 2.06 -8.36 -27.31
N GLY A 49 1.78 -8.74 -26.06
CA GLY A 49 2.68 -9.55 -25.24
C GLY A 49 3.96 -8.83 -24.78
N THR A 50 3.96 -7.49 -24.76
CA THR A 50 5.13 -6.64 -24.50
C THR A 50 5.12 -5.97 -23.12
N LEU A 51 4.27 -6.46 -22.20
CA LEU A 51 4.20 -5.94 -20.82
C LEU A 51 5.55 -5.98 -20.10
N THR A 52 6.30 -7.08 -20.24
CA THR A 52 7.58 -7.28 -19.55
C THR A 52 8.72 -6.43 -20.11
N ASP A 53 8.49 -5.73 -21.23
CA ASP A 53 9.43 -4.76 -21.78
C ASP A 53 9.38 -3.44 -20.99
N LEU A 54 8.33 -3.21 -20.19
CA LEU A 54 8.23 -2.06 -19.31
C LEU A 54 9.14 -2.23 -18.08
N PRO A 55 10.09 -1.30 -17.84
CA PRO A 55 10.93 -1.34 -16.65
C PRO A 55 10.09 -1.32 -15.37
N GLY A 56 10.18 -2.39 -14.58
CA GLY A 56 9.39 -2.56 -13.35
C GLY A 56 8.26 -3.58 -13.44
N ILE A 57 7.96 -4.09 -14.64
CA ILE A 57 7.05 -5.22 -14.83
C ILE A 57 7.86 -6.47 -15.18
N GLY A 58 7.86 -7.44 -14.26
CA GLY A 58 8.48 -8.75 -14.47
C GLY A 58 7.45 -9.81 -14.82
N ALA A 59 7.90 -11.04 -15.12
CA ALA A 59 7.01 -12.14 -15.50
C ALA A 59 5.86 -12.36 -14.49
N SER A 60 6.16 -12.35 -13.18
CA SER A 60 5.14 -12.58 -12.15
C SER A 60 4.16 -11.42 -11.96
N THR A 61 4.55 -10.17 -12.19
CA THR A 61 3.62 -9.03 -12.10
C THR A 61 2.81 -8.90 -13.38
N GLY A 62 3.43 -9.16 -14.54
CA GLY A 62 2.76 -9.25 -15.83
C GLY A 62 1.67 -10.32 -15.87
N GLU A 63 1.92 -11.51 -15.31
CA GLU A 63 0.90 -12.57 -15.20
C GLU A 63 -0.33 -12.10 -14.42
N VAL A 64 -0.13 -11.40 -13.29
CA VAL A 64 -1.23 -10.85 -12.48
C VAL A 64 -2.03 -9.82 -13.27
N ILE A 65 -1.36 -8.93 -14.01
CA ILE A 65 -2.01 -7.93 -14.88
C ILE A 65 -2.87 -8.63 -15.94
N VAL A 66 -2.30 -9.59 -16.67
CA VAL A 66 -3.00 -10.32 -17.74
C VAL A 66 -4.24 -11.03 -17.21
N GLN A 67 -4.11 -11.74 -16.08
CA GLN A 67 -5.23 -12.44 -15.46
C GLN A 67 -6.33 -11.47 -15.01
N ALA A 68 -5.98 -10.33 -14.42
CA ALA A 68 -6.94 -9.30 -14.04
C ALA A 68 -7.70 -8.73 -15.25
N MET A 69 -7.00 -8.44 -16.36
CA MET A 69 -7.61 -7.95 -17.60
C MET A 69 -8.55 -8.94 -18.27
N GLN A 70 -8.38 -10.24 -18.01
CA GLN A 70 -9.31 -11.28 -18.45
C GLN A 70 -10.58 -11.35 -17.57
N GLY A 71 -10.74 -10.44 -16.60
CA GLY A 71 -11.90 -10.37 -15.72
C GLY A 71 -11.94 -11.46 -14.64
N ARG A 72 -10.85 -12.22 -14.47
CA ARG A 72 -10.72 -13.27 -13.44
C ARG A 72 -9.86 -12.79 -12.28
N VAL A 73 -10.05 -13.41 -11.11
CA VAL A 73 -9.15 -13.22 -9.97
C VAL A 73 -7.81 -13.89 -10.29
N PRO A 74 -6.68 -13.17 -10.18
CA PRO A 74 -5.37 -13.77 -10.38
C PRO A 74 -5.07 -14.94 -9.45
N ASP A 75 -4.45 -16.00 -9.98
CA ASP A 75 -4.17 -17.25 -9.24
C ASP A 75 -3.26 -17.00 -8.05
N ARG A 76 -2.32 -16.05 -8.20
CA ARG A 76 -1.44 -15.62 -7.11
C ARG A 76 -2.23 -15.01 -5.95
N ILE A 77 -3.27 -14.22 -6.23
CA ILE A 77 -4.15 -13.66 -5.18
C ILE A 77 -4.90 -14.80 -4.51
N ALA A 78 -5.53 -15.70 -5.28
CA ALA A 78 -6.28 -16.82 -4.73
C ALA A 78 -5.43 -17.69 -3.79
N ARG A 79 -4.19 -18.00 -4.19
CA ARG A 79 -3.23 -18.74 -3.36
C ARG A 79 -2.82 -17.95 -2.11
N LEU A 80 -2.41 -16.69 -2.26
CA LEU A 80 -1.98 -15.89 -1.12
C LEU A 80 -3.13 -15.66 -0.12
N GLU A 81 -4.37 -15.57 -0.60
CA GLU A 81 -5.54 -15.48 0.27
C GLU A 81 -5.69 -16.71 1.18
N ASP A 82 -5.48 -17.89 0.62
CA ASP A 82 -5.55 -19.16 1.35
C ASP A 82 -4.37 -19.29 2.33
N GLU A 83 -3.15 -19.03 1.86
CA GLU A 83 -1.91 -19.23 2.63
C GLU A 83 -1.71 -18.22 3.77
N THR A 84 -2.21 -16.99 3.63
CA THR A 84 -1.92 -15.90 4.58
C THR A 84 -3.12 -15.51 5.43
N ARG A 85 -4.23 -16.24 5.35
CA ARG A 85 -5.41 -15.98 6.19
C ARG A 85 -5.09 -16.34 7.64
N ILE A 86 -5.33 -15.40 8.55
CA ILE A 86 -5.19 -15.61 9.99
C ILE A 86 -6.59 -15.81 10.59
N PRO A 87 -6.94 -17.01 11.08
CA PRO A 87 -8.21 -17.24 11.74
C PRO A 87 -8.32 -16.40 13.02
N LEU A 88 -9.40 -15.61 13.13
CA LEU A 88 -9.66 -14.85 14.33
C LEU A 88 -10.18 -15.81 15.41
N GLY A 89 -9.33 -16.13 16.40
CA GLY A 89 -9.70 -16.91 17.57
C GLY A 89 -10.41 -16.06 18.63
N HIS A 90 -10.09 -16.27 19.90
CA HIS A 90 -10.66 -15.56 21.05
C HIS A 90 -10.57 -14.01 20.96
N GLY A 91 -9.64 -13.48 20.17
CA GLY A 91 -9.47 -12.03 19.95
C GLY A 91 -10.44 -11.39 18.94
N ALA A 92 -11.36 -12.15 18.32
CA ALA A 92 -12.24 -11.63 17.27
C ALA A 92 -13.06 -10.41 17.72
N GLY A 93 -13.59 -10.42 18.96
CA GLY A 93 -14.34 -9.30 19.52
C GLY A 93 -13.48 -8.04 19.70
N LEU A 94 -12.24 -8.20 20.17
CA LEU A 94 -11.29 -7.09 20.29
C LEU A 94 -10.94 -6.54 18.91
N ARG A 95 -10.63 -7.41 17.94
CA ARG A 95 -10.33 -7.01 16.56
C ARG A 95 -11.49 -6.24 15.92
N ALA A 96 -12.74 -6.62 16.18
CA ALA A 96 -13.92 -5.92 15.68
C ALA A 96 -14.13 -4.56 16.36
N ALA A 97 -13.64 -4.38 17.60
CA ALA A 97 -13.73 -3.13 18.33
C ALA A 97 -12.64 -2.10 17.94
N ILE A 98 -11.56 -2.53 17.29
CA ILE A 98 -10.49 -1.64 16.80
C ILE A 98 -11.06 -0.73 15.72
N LYS A 99 -10.89 0.59 15.92
CA LYS A 99 -11.35 1.63 14.99
C LYS A 99 -10.23 2.25 14.15
N GLY A 100 -8.96 1.97 14.46
CA GLY A 100 -7.85 2.60 13.78
C GLY A 100 -6.51 2.26 14.41
N ASP A 101 -5.45 2.43 13.63
CA ASP A 101 -4.07 2.30 14.09
C ASP A 101 -3.53 3.67 14.51
N CYS A 102 -2.89 3.72 15.68
CA CYS A 102 -2.46 4.97 16.31
C CYS A 102 -0.98 5.30 16.15
N HIS A 103 -0.20 4.42 15.53
CA HIS A 103 1.23 4.59 15.30
C HIS A 103 1.62 3.85 14.03
N THR A 104 1.86 4.59 12.95
CA THR A 104 2.20 4.00 11.64
C THR A 104 3.16 4.90 10.87
N HIS A 105 4.09 4.30 10.14
CA HIS A 105 5.09 5.02 9.35
C HIS A 105 4.86 4.78 7.88
N SER A 106 5.10 5.81 7.09
CA SER A 106 4.94 5.81 5.65
C SER A 106 6.30 5.94 4.96
N THR A 107 6.30 6.01 3.63
CA THR A 107 7.49 6.32 2.83
C THR A 107 8.06 7.73 3.10
N TRP A 108 7.42 8.54 3.95
CA TRP A 108 7.97 9.81 4.41
C TRP A 108 9.10 9.64 5.44
N SER A 109 9.13 8.57 6.25
CA SER A 109 10.31 8.16 7.02
C SER A 109 10.83 6.78 6.59
N ASP A 110 10.49 5.74 7.34
CA ASP A 110 11.02 4.38 7.28
C ASP A 110 9.93 3.34 6.99
N GLY A 111 8.71 3.77 6.64
CA GLY A 111 7.63 2.91 6.21
C GLY A 111 7.80 2.41 4.78
N GLY A 112 7.20 1.25 4.49
CA GLY A 112 7.27 0.60 3.18
C GLY A 112 6.14 0.98 2.21
N ALA A 113 5.17 1.79 2.65
CA ALA A 113 3.98 2.14 1.86
C ALA A 113 3.66 3.64 1.95
N SER A 114 3.02 4.17 0.90
CA SER A 114 2.53 5.56 0.91
C SER A 114 1.34 5.71 1.85
N ILE A 115 1.07 6.95 2.28
CA ILE A 115 -0.06 7.28 3.15
C ILE A 115 -1.38 6.84 2.51
N ALA A 116 -1.55 7.09 1.21
CA ALA A 116 -2.74 6.69 0.46
C ALA A 116 -2.98 5.17 0.51
N THR A 117 -1.93 4.37 0.27
CA THR A 117 -2.02 2.90 0.32
C THR A 117 -2.40 2.41 1.72
N MET A 118 -1.75 2.96 2.76
CA MET A 118 -2.04 2.61 4.15
C MET A 118 -3.47 2.98 4.56
N ALA A 119 -3.94 4.17 4.19
CA ALA A 119 -5.28 4.64 4.51
C ALA A 119 -6.37 3.79 3.84
N ARG A 120 -6.21 3.44 2.56
CA ARG A 120 -7.15 2.54 1.86
C ARG A 120 -7.15 1.14 2.48
N ALA A 121 -5.97 0.61 2.85
CA ALA A 121 -5.87 -0.68 3.52
C ALA A 121 -6.56 -0.67 4.89
N ALA A 122 -6.34 0.35 5.71
CA ALA A 122 -7.00 0.52 7.01
C ALA A 122 -8.53 0.64 6.85
N SER A 123 -9.00 1.44 5.89
CA SER A 123 -10.42 1.56 5.56
C SER A 123 -11.03 0.19 5.17
N ALA A 124 -10.35 -0.56 4.30
CA ALA A 124 -10.78 -1.90 3.88
C ALA A 124 -10.78 -2.93 5.04
N LEU A 125 -9.95 -2.71 6.07
CA LEU A 125 -9.95 -3.48 7.32
C LEU A 125 -11.09 -3.12 8.29
N GLY A 126 -11.94 -2.15 7.91
CA GLY A 126 -13.07 -1.65 8.71
C GLY A 126 -12.68 -0.57 9.71
N HIS A 127 -11.49 0.02 9.59
CA HIS A 127 -11.09 1.12 10.45
C HIS A 127 -11.78 2.41 10.02
N GLN A 128 -11.99 3.31 10.98
CA GLN A 128 -12.54 4.64 10.80
C GLN A 128 -11.43 5.69 10.63
N TYR A 129 -10.23 5.39 11.16
CA TYR A 129 -9.09 6.29 11.07
C TYR A 129 -7.75 5.56 11.00
N LEU A 130 -6.72 6.32 10.65
CA LEU A 130 -5.30 5.94 10.70
C LEU A 130 -4.50 7.15 11.20
N VAL A 131 -3.56 6.95 12.12
CA VAL A 131 -2.63 8.00 12.55
C VAL A 131 -1.28 7.81 11.86
N VAL A 132 -0.85 8.80 11.10
CA VAL A 132 0.49 8.86 10.49
C VAL A 132 1.44 9.48 11.51
N THR A 133 2.51 8.76 11.87
CA THR A 133 3.45 9.13 12.93
C THR A 133 4.90 8.95 12.49
N ASP A 134 5.25 9.41 11.28
CA ASP A 134 6.61 9.35 10.75
C ASP A 134 7.64 10.02 11.69
N HIS A 135 8.92 9.62 11.55
CA HIS A 135 9.99 10.03 12.46
C HIS A 135 10.35 11.52 12.39
N SER A 136 10.70 12.06 13.56
CA SER A 136 11.39 13.35 13.67
C SER A 136 12.82 13.32 13.09
N PRO A 137 13.46 14.48 12.82
CA PRO A 137 14.71 14.56 12.06
C PRO A 137 15.93 13.76 12.57
N ARG A 138 15.98 13.37 13.85
CA ARG A 138 17.26 13.01 14.50
C ARG A 138 17.66 11.54 14.32
N LEU A 139 16.78 10.68 13.81
CA LEU A 139 17.17 9.38 13.26
C LEU A 139 17.83 9.57 11.89
N THR A 140 19.16 9.76 11.87
CA THR A 140 19.98 9.77 10.64
C THR A 140 19.84 8.50 9.79
N VAL A 141 19.34 7.41 10.39
CA VAL A 141 19.07 6.12 9.72
C VAL A 141 17.66 6.07 9.10
N ALA A 142 16.70 6.88 9.56
CA ALA A 142 15.27 6.76 9.20
C ALA A 142 14.73 7.88 8.28
N HIS A 143 15.60 8.68 7.67
CA HIS A 143 15.20 9.80 6.79
C HIS A 143 14.12 10.72 7.42
N GLY A 144 14.28 11.09 8.69
CA GLY A 144 13.30 11.87 9.45
C GLY A 144 12.83 13.17 8.77
N LEU A 145 11.61 13.59 9.11
CA LEU A 145 10.96 14.75 8.51
C LEU A 145 11.52 16.06 9.07
N ASN A 146 12.23 16.83 8.23
CA ASN A 146 12.44 18.25 8.53
C ASN A 146 11.12 19.04 8.40
N ARG A 147 11.13 20.31 8.80
CA ARG A 147 9.94 21.17 8.78
C ARG A 147 9.25 21.21 7.41
N ASP A 148 10.01 21.42 6.35
CA ASP A 148 9.44 21.62 5.01
C ASP A 148 8.81 20.32 4.48
N ARG A 149 9.44 19.18 4.75
CA ARG A 149 8.89 17.86 4.41
C ARG A 149 7.63 17.56 5.23
N LEU A 150 7.60 17.91 6.51
CA LEU A 150 6.41 17.74 7.34
C LEU A 150 5.24 18.57 6.80
N LEU A 151 5.47 19.82 6.40
CA LEU A 151 4.42 20.65 5.79
C LEU A 151 3.87 20.02 4.50
N ALA A 152 4.74 19.52 3.63
CA ALA A 152 4.31 18.84 2.40
C ALA A 152 3.52 17.55 2.68
N GLN A 153 3.90 16.79 3.72
CA GLN A 153 3.13 15.63 4.16
C GLN A 153 1.74 16.03 4.66
N LEU A 154 1.63 17.13 5.42
CA LEU A 154 0.34 17.63 5.91
C LEU A 154 -0.59 18.02 4.76
N ASP A 155 -0.05 18.62 3.69
CA ASP A 155 -0.81 18.94 2.48
C ASP A 155 -1.31 17.67 1.77
N GLU A 156 -0.47 16.63 1.64
CA GLU A 156 -0.88 15.32 1.10
C GLU A 156 -2.01 14.70 1.95
N ILE A 157 -1.85 14.72 3.28
CA ILE A 157 -2.86 14.19 4.21
C ILE A 157 -4.18 14.99 4.12
N ALA A 158 -4.12 16.30 3.90
CA ALA A 158 -5.32 17.12 3.73
C ALA A 158 -6.10 16.72 2.47
N ALA A 159 -5.41 16.59 1.33
CA ALA A 159 -6.01 16.14 0.07
C ALA A 159 -6.61 14.72 0.18
N LEU A 160 -5.88 13.79 0.80
CA LEU A 160 -6.37 12.42 1.02
C LEU A 160 -7.59 12.36 1.95
N ASN A 161 -7.66 13.25 2.94
CA ASN A 161 -8.82 13.33 3.84
C ASN A 161 -10.09 13.80 3.12
N GLU A 162 -9.96 14.66 2.10
CA GLU A 162 -11.10 15.03 1.25
C GLU A 162 -11.53 13.85 0.37
N GLU A 163 -10.56 13.15 -0.22
CA GLU A 163 -10.82 12.02 -1.12
C GLU A 163 -11.43 10.80 -0.39
N LEU A 164 -10.94 10.48 0.81
CA LEU A 164 -11.26 9.24 1.52
C LEU A 164 -12.41 9.38 2.53
N ALA A 165 -13.04 10.54 2.62
CA ALA A 165 -14.16 10.77 3.54
C ALA A 165 -15.25 9.68 3.37
N PRO A 166 -15.79 9.11 4.46
CA PRO A 166 -15.66 9.55 5.85
C PRO A 166 -14.46 8.97 6.63
N PHE A 167 -13.55 8.22 5.99
CA PHE A 167 -12.33 7.73 6.65
C PHE A 167 -11.41 8.91 7.00
N ARG A 168 -10.77 8.86 8.17
CA ARG A 168 -9.93 9.97 8.67
C ARG A 168 -8.46 9.59 8.81
N ILE A 169 -7.59 10.32 8.13
CA ILE A 169 -6.15 10.31 8.41
C ILE A 169 -5.85 11.39 9.45
N LEU A 170 -5.31 10.97 10.59
CA LEU A 170 -4.86 11.83 11.68
C LEU A 170 -3.36 12.06 11.57
N THR A 171 -2.93 13.28 11.88
CA THR A 171 -1.54 13.71 11.79
C THR A 171 -0.87 13.58 13.15
N GLY A 172 0.23 12.85 13.23
CA GLY A 172 1.11 12.75 14.38
C GLY A 172 2.57 12.79 13.93
N ILE A 173 3.48 12.63 14.88
CA ILE A 173 4.93 12.55 14.64
C ILE A 173 5.55 11.73 15.78
N GLU A 174 6.42 10.79 15.45
CA GLU A 174 7.22 10.08 16.45
C GLU A 174 8.41 10.98 16.84
N VAL A 175 8.31 11.63 18.01
CA VAL A 175 9.28 12.63 18.48
C VAL A 175 10.36 11.98 19.34
N ASP A 176 11.61 12.19 18.95
CA ASP A 176 12.77 11.74 19.72
C ASP A 176 12.90 12.52 21.05
N ILE A 177 13.09 11.78 22.16
CA ILE A 177 13.45 12.37 23.46
C ILE A 177 14.98 12.42 23.54
N LEU A 178 15.54 13.63 23.58
CA LEU A 178 16.99 13.83 23.61
C LEU A 178 17.50 13.66 25.05
N VAL A 179 18.50 12.79 25.21
CA VAL A 179 19.29 12.63 26.43
C VAL A 179 20.64 13.30 26.32
#